data_AF-A0A9W4IKL6-F1
#
_entry.id   AF-A0A9W4IKL6-F1
#
_cell.length_a   1.000
_cell.length_b   1.000
_cell.length_c   1.000
_cell.angle_alpha   90.00
_cell.angle_beta   90.00
_cell.angle_gamma   90.00
#
_symmetry.space_group_name_H-M   'P 1'
#
loop_
_entity.id
_entity.type
_entity.pdbx_description
1 polymer ?
#
loop_
_entity_poly.entity_id
_entity_poly.type
_entity_poly.pdbx_seq_one_letter_code
_entity_poly.pdbx_strand_id
1 'polypeptide(L)'
;MPRLVELRSRLLSNDFTSINSATKLLFALLCLTALDIDEALAKSRPSLRSSLRLGVAFVGQEFIFSPPTHHDTVVVCLFLADYKPTALATTQRVLHRAIKSEMFVHLAQRMAERLEENSEQGGTLPSELYIVDGAQFDFGFSRTVERLQILHYDTFLDGYLAKSHYALRKALAKMTPVVDVYQVVLKYRQCSPRTIFHINWAMSVCVLLNAVANLKERWNNPGSLFGEIEEAERRCVEQLKASGVLLEKSSGMFDSQEIEAARSILELRFNSIIARIWGLGLLYASVLKVRSLKGGLKWDHEIESHEAIQISDQVGGSREDMIAGTAEPFAMALSQLGIKYPKRLTSLLEIFIGCTGLRLAGTSFRPPLQHLALEVLTHCKNVVENNLVQLKCFGQLNPEFDKQLELFTICAQRFDSMVAAPWKSTDVAFANGCVYAVGSKIISGFCQVMKTAKENLSRRIERQESQHGEERQAGEAGEAGVGFSPMYSDMSEGTFFDLTTSTEAWNMWPYLGGFDPLPNPLELYNWIEGQNTDVDPGSIPFL
;
A
#
# COMPACT_ATOMS: atom_id res chain seq x y z
N MET A 1 12.30 -6.60 17.72
CA MET A 1 11.20 -6.26 18.66
C MET A 1 11.19 -7.17 19.89
N PRO A 2 11.35 -6.61 21.10
CA PRO A 2 11.32 -7.34 22.37
C PRO A 2 9.91 -7.84 22.72
N ARG A 3 9.83 -8.93 23.48
CA ARG A 3 8.56 -9.51 23.94
C ARG A 3 8.00 -8.74 25.14
N LEU A 4 6.67 -8.73 25.31
CA LEU A 4 6.01 -8.11 26.47
C LEU A 4 6.54 -8.63 27.81
N VAL A 5 6.86 -9.92 27.90
CA VAL A 5 7.42 -10.54 29.11
C VAL A 5 8.83 -10.01 29.41
N GLU A 6 9.66 -9.84 28.38
CA GLU A 6 11.01 -9.28 28.52
C GLU A 6 10.96 -7.82 28.98
N LEU A 7 10.10 -7.02 28.37
CA LEU A 7 9.89 -5.63 28.77
C LEU A 7 9.36 -5.53 30.20
N ARG A 8 8.42 -6.40 30.60
CA ARG A 8 7.95 -6.45 31.98
C ARG A 8 9.09 -6.73 32.95
N SER A 9 9.92 -7.73 32.66
CA SER A 9 11.08 -8.06 33.51
C SER A 9 12.07 -6.89 33.60
N ARG A 10 12.32 -6.20 32.49
CA ARG A 10 13.16 -4.98 32.45
C ARG A 10 12.55 -3.83 33.25
N LEU A 11 11.24 -3.63 33.20
CA LEU A 11 10.56 -2.56 33.96
C LEU A 11 10.49 -2.85 35.47
N LEU A 12 10.56 -4.12 35.86
CA LEU A 12 10.58 -4.56 37.26
C LEU A 12 12.01 -4.66 37.83
N SER A 13 13.04 -4.55 37.00
CA SER A 13 14.42 -4.54 37.47
C SER A 13 14.76 -3.17 38.07
N ASN A 14 15.67 -3.13 39.04
CA ASN A 14 16.16 -1.85 39.63
C ASN A 14 17.25 -1.19 38.75
N ASP A 15 17.38 -1.60 37.49
CA ASP A 15 18.40 -1.09 36.59
C ASP A 15 17.91 0.17 35.86
N PHE A 16 18.13 1.31 36.51
CA PHE A 16 17.75 2.64 36.01
C PHE A 16 18.38 3.00 34.66
N THR A 17 19.44 2.31 34.23
CA THR A 17 20.05 2.54 32.91
C THR A 17 19.24 1.92 31.77
N SER A 18 18.43 0.90 32.06
CA SER A 18 17.63 0.15 31.09
C SER A 18 16.16 0.60 30.98
N ILE A 19 15.70 1.41 31.95
CA ILE A 19 14.32 1.90 32.08
C ILE A 19 14.27 3.38 31.72
N ASN A 20 13.70 3.69 30.55
CA ASN A 20 13.46 5.05 30.09
C ASN A 20 12.01 5.23 29.61
N SER A 21 11.66 6.45 29.18
CA SER A 21 10.32 6.77 28.66
C SER A 21 9.95 5.91 27.45
N ALA A 22 10.90 5.56 26.58
CA ALA A 22 10.67 4.68 25.44
C ALA A 22 10.37 3.23 25.85
N THR A 23 11.08 2.66 26.83
CA THR A 23 10.80 1.31 27.36
C THR A 23 9.38 1.23 27.95
N LYS A 24 8.98 2.24 28.73
CA LYS A 24 7.64 2.36 29.32
C LYS A 24 6.56 2.49 28.24
N LEU A 25 6.80 3.35 27.25
CA LEU A 25 5.88 3.59 26.14
C LEU A 25 5.72 2.33 25.28
N LEU A 26 6.82 1.64 24.96
CA LEU A 26 6.80 0.41 24.19
C LEU A 26 5.98 -0.67 24.88
N PHE A 27 6.17 -0.86 26.18
CA PHE A 27 5.38 -1.81 26.97
C PHE A 27 3.89 -1.45 26.94
N ALA A 28 3.55 -0.18 27.18
CA ALA A 28 2.17 0.29 27.18
C ALA A 28 1.50 0.13 25.80
N LEU A 29 2.22 0.44 24.72
CA LEU A 29 1.77 0.26 23.34
C LEU A 29 1.51 -1.21 23.03
N LEU A 30 2.45 -2.11 23.34
CA LEU A 30 2.28 -3.54 23.09
C LEU A 30 1.13 -4.13 23.92
N CYS A 31 0.93 -3.69 25.17
CA CYS A 31 -0.23 -4.08 25.97
C CYS A 31 -1.55 -3.58 25.36
N LEU A 32 -1.58 -2.34 24.88
CA LEU A 32 -2.76 -1.77 24.21
C LEU A 32 -3.06 -2.54 22.92
N THR A 33 -2.04 -2.88 22.13
CA THR A 33 -2.17 -3.68 20.92
C THR A 33 -2.68 -5.08 21.21
N ALA A 34 -2.16 -5.75 22.25
CA ALA A 34 -2.65 -7.05 22.66
C ALA A 34 -4.14 -7.00 23.02
N LEU A 35 -4.60 -5.95 23.71
CA LEU A 35 -6.03 -5.74 24.00
C LEU A 35 -6.86 -5.42 22.76
N ASP A 36 -6.30 -4.68 21.80
CA ASP A 36 -7.01 -4.36 20.56
C ASP A 36 -7.08 -5.58 19.61
N ILE A 37 -6.29 -6.63 19.82
CA ILE A 37 -6.34 -7.89 19.06
C ILE A 37 -7.19 -8.95 19.76
N ASP A 38 -7.04 -9.11 21.09
CA ASP A 38 -7.76 -10.12 21.87
C ASP A 38 -9.10 -9.57 22.40
N GLU A 39 -10.17 -9.91 21.69
CA GLU A 39 -11.53 -9.52 22.01
C GLU A 39 -12.02 -10.04 23.38
N ALA A 40 -11.60 -11.24 23.79
CA ALA A 40 -11.98 -11.80 25.08
C ALA A 40 -11.30 -11.05 26.23
N LEU A 41 -10.02 -10.71 26.06
CA LEU A 41 -9.28 -9.91 27.02
C LEU A 41 -9.83 -8.47 27.10
N ALA A 42 -10.19 -7.87 25.96
CA ALA A 42 -10.80 -6.54 25.92
C ALA A 42 -12.14 -6.48 26.67
N LYS A 43 -13.01 -7.49 26.46
CA LYS A 43 -14.32 -7.59 27.13
C LYS A 43 -14.20 -7.83 28.62
N SER A 44 -13.23 -8.63 29.05
CA SER A 44 -13.02 -8.92 30.48
C SER A 44 -12.38 -7.77 31.25
N ARG A 45 -11.67 -6.84 30.58
CA ARG A 45 -10.95 -5.73 31.23
C ARG A 45 -11.14 -4.38 30.54
N PRO A 46 -12.37 -3.83 30.48
CA PRO A 46 -12.65 -2.57 29.77
C PRO A 46 -11.95 -1.35 30.38
N SER A 47 -11.75 -1.34 31.71
CA SER A 47 -11.04 -0.27 32.43
C SER A 47 -9.55 -0.24 32.09
N LEU A 48 -8.92 -1.41 31.96
CA LEU A 48 -7.49 -1.53 31.64
C LEU A 48 -7.15 -0.86 30.30
N ARG A 49 -8.01 -1.04 29.28
CA ARG A 49 -7.84 -0.41 27.98
C ARG A 49 -7.84 1.12 28.07
N SER A 50 -8.80 1.67 28.80
CA SER A 50 -8.91 3.13 28.98
C SER A 50 -7.69 3.68 29.71
N SER A 51 -7.26 3.02 30.78
CA SER A 51 -6.05 3.37 31.51
C SER A 51 -4.78 3.29 30.66
N LEU A 52 -4.65 2.25 29.82
CA LEU A 52 -3.53 2.12 28.89
C LEU A 52 -3.53 3.20 27.81
N ARG A 53 -4.69 3.57 27.25
CA ARG A 53 -4.78 4.69 26.29
C ARG A 53 -4.32 6.01 26.91
N LEU A 54 -4.76 6.30 28.14
CA LEU A 54 -4.33 7.47 28.90
C LEU A 54 -2.82 7.42 29.19
N GLY A 55 -2.30 6.26 29.61
CA GLY A 55 -0.88 6.05 29.88
C GLY A 55 -0.01 6.22 28.63
N VAL A 56 -0.41 5.63 27.50
CA VAL A 56 0.27 5.79 26.20
C VAL A 56 0.29 7.25 25.79
N ALA A 57 -0.81 7.98 25.93
CA ALA A 57 -0.85 9.40 25.58
C ALA A 57 0.03 10.25 26.52
N PHE A 58 -0.02 10.00 27.83
CA PHE A 58 0.76 10.74 28.82
C PHE A 58 2.27 10.51 28.64
N VAL A 59 2.72 9.25 28.61
CA VAL A 59 4.13 8.90 28.38
C VAL A 59 4.57 9.28 26.96
N GLY A 60 3.64 9.22 26.01
CA GLY A 60 3.83 9.66 24.62
C GLY A 60 4.21 11.13 24.48
N GLN A 61 3.57 12.01 25.25
CA GLN A 61 3.90 13.44 25.24
C GLN A 61 5.33 13.69 25.72
N GLU A 62 5.74 13.06 26.84
CA GLU A 62 7.12 13.12 27.33
C GLU A 62 8.11 12.61 26.27
N PHE A 63 7.79 11.48 25.64
CA PHE A 63 8.61 10.85 24.62
C PHE A 63 8.83 11.72 23.37
N ILE A 64 7.79 12.37 22.84
CA ILE A 64 7.93 13.19 21.62
C ILE A 64 8.89 14.37 21.85
N PHE A 65 8.78 15.04 23.00
CA PHE A 65 9.60 16.22 23.29
C PHE A 65 11.01 15.89 23.77
N SER A 66 11.20 14.72 24.38
CA SER A 66 12.51 14.26 24.87
C SER A 66 12.72 12.76 24.62
N PRO A 67 12.88 12.35 23.36
CA PRO A 67 13.08 10.94 23.02
C PRO A 67 14.47 10.50 23.49
N PRO A 68 14.57 9.44 24.31
CA PRO A 68 15.86 8.97 24.81
C PRO A 68 16.67 8.34 23.66
N THR A 69 17.99 8.48 23.67
CA THR A 69 18.88 7.78 22.74
C THR A 69 18.99 6.31 23.14
N HIS A 70 18.02 5.50 22.74
CA HIS A 70 17.89 4.10 23.13
C HIS A 70 17.26 3.26 22.01
N HIS A 71 17.57 1.97 21.93
CA HIS A 71 17.02 1.07 20.90
C HIS A 71 15.48 1.01 20.93
N ASP A 72 14.89 0.96 22.12
CA ASP A 72 13.42 0.97 22.27
C ASP A 72 12.78 2.23 21.67
N THR A 73 13.49 3.36 21.56
CA THR A 73 13.00 4.57 20.88
C THR A 73 12.79 4.32 19.39
N VAL A 74 13.75 3.67 18.73
CA VAL A 74 13.65 3.29 17.31
C VAL A 74 12.44 2.37 17.12
N VAL A 75 12.31 1.36 17.98
CA VAL A 75 11.21 0.39 17.95
C VAL A 75 9.85 1.07 18.16
N VAL A 76 9.73 1.96 19.14
CA VAL A 76 8.50 2.72 19.41
C VAL A 76 8.11 3.56 18.21
N CYS A 77 9.06 4.29 17.62
CA CYS A 77 8.80 5.14 16.46
C CYS A 77 8.32 4.32 15.26
N LEU A 78 9.01 3.23 14.91
CA LEU A 78 8.59 2.35 13.81
C LEU A 78 7.23 1.71 14.10
N PHE A 79 6.99 1.27 15.33
CA PHE A 79 5.71 0.72 15.74
C PHE A 79 4.58 1.74 15.63
N LEU A 80 4.80 2.97 16.09
CA LEU A 80 3.81 4.05 15.99
C LEU A 80 3.51 4.42 14.54
N ALA A 81 4.53 4.44 13.67
CA ALA A 81 4.36 4.66 12.25
C ALA A 81 3.48 3.58 11.59
N ASP A 82 3.65 2.32 12.00
CA ASP A 82 2.98 1.16 11.37
C ASP A 82 1.62 0.79 11.97
N TYR A 83 1.43 1.06 13.26
CA TYR A 83 0.28 0.60 14.02
C TYR A 83 -0.76 1.70 14.26
N LYS A 84 -0.34 2.82 14.85
CA LYS A 84 -1.26 3.92 15.20
C LYS A 84 -0.51 5.23 15.48
N PRO A 85 -0.27 6.08 14.46
CA PRO A 85 0.43 7.36 14.63
C PRO A 85 -0.27 8.31 15.61
N THR A 86 -1.58 8.18 15.75
CA THR A 86 -2.42 8.98 16.67
C THR A 86 -2.49 8.41 18.09
N ALA A 87 -1.77 7.34 18.42
CA ALA A 87 -1.85 6.71 19.75
C ALA A 87 -1.42 7.63 20.90
N LEU A 88 -0.52 8.58 20.62
CA LEU A 88 0.03 9.50 21.62
C LEU A 88 -0.94 10.67 21.95
N ALA A 89 -2.10 10.70 21.31
CA ALA A 89 -3.13 11.73 21.46
C ALA A 89 -3.96 11.54 22.74
N THR A 90 -4.08 12.59 23.56
CA THR A 90 -5.11 12.63 24.63
C THR A 90 -6.48 13.05 24.09
N THR A 91 -6.53 13.88 23.04
CA THR A 91 -7.77 14.44 22.47
C THR A 91 -7.79 14.33 20.94
N GLN A 92 -8.81 13.70 20.36
CA GLN A 92 -8.88 13.40 18.90
C GLN A 92 -9.18 14.60 17.99
N ARG A 93 -9.81 15.67 18.51
CA ARG A 93 -10.44 16.73 17.70
C ARG A 93 -9.49 17.56 16.83
N VAL A 94 -8.20 17.64 17.16
CA VAL A 94 -7.20 18.49 16.45
C VAL A 94 -5.97 17.69 16.04
N LEU A 95 -5.84 16.46 16.52
CA LEU A 95 -4.54 15.78 16.60
C LEU A 95 -4.16 15.03 15.33
N HIS A 96 -5.16 14.74 14.49
CA HIS A 96 -4.92 14.36 13.10
C HIS A 96 -3.99 15.38 12.45
N ARG A 97 -4.25 16.70 12.55
CA ARG A 97 -3.41 17.76 11.95
C ARG A 97 -1.99 17.89 12.52
N ALA A 98 -1.69 17.27 13.66
CA ALA A 98 -0.48 17.57 14.44
C ALA A 98 0.65 16.54 14.32
N ILE A 99 0.36 15.27 14.05
CA ILE A 99 1.37 14.20 14.04
C ILE A 99 1.20 13.30 12.80
N LYS A 100 2.16 13.37 11.87
CA LYS A 100 2.24 12.49 10.69
C LYS A 100 3.10 11.25 11.01
N SER A 101 2.80 10.10 10.39
CA SER A 101 3.59 8.86 10.52
C SER A 101 5.07 9.08 10.15
N GLU A 102 5.30 9.92 9.14
CA GLU A 102 6.61 10.36 8.65
C GLU A 102 7.50 10.94 9.76
N MET A 103 6.92 11.69 10.70
CA MET A 103 7.66 12.26 11.82
C MET A 103 8.29 11.18 12.69
N PHE A 104 7.59 10.07 12.92
CA PHE A 104 8.13 8.95 13.67
C PHE A 104 9.25 8.26 12.91
N VAL A 105 9.14 8.11 11.60
CA VAL A 105 10.22 7.56 10.76
C VAL A 105 11.48 8.42 10.86
N HIS A 106 11.36 9.74 10.71
CA HIS A 106 12.51 10.65 10.84
C HIS A 106 13.11 10.61 12.24
N LEU A 107 12.27 10.51 13.28
CA LEU A 107 12.75 10.37 14.65
C LEU A 107 13.49 9.04 14.85
N ALA A 108 12.96 7.93 14.31
CA ALA A 108 13.62 6.62 14.34
C ALA A 108 14.99 6.68 13.65
N GLN A 109 15.07 7.29 12.47
CA GLN A 109 16.31 7.47 11.74
C GLN A 109 17.34 8.27 12.55
N ARG A 110 16.94 9.42 13.11
CA ARG A 110 17.85 10.26 13.87
C ARG A 110 18.38 9.56 15.12
N MET A 111 17.55 8.75 15.76
CA MET A 111 17.97 7.98 16.93
C MET A 111 18.87 6.80 16.55
N ALA A 112 18.59 6.13 15.44
CA ALA A 112 19.47 5.08 14.90
C ALA A 112 20.87 5.64 14.56
N GLU A 113 20.95 6.81 13.91
CA GLU A 113 22.21 7.50 13.62
C GLU A 113 23.00 7.81 14.91
N ARG A 114 22.34 8.40 15.91
CA ARG A 114 22.98 8.69 17.22
C ARG A 114 23.47 7.43 17.92
N LEU A 115 22.75 6.32 17.82
CA LEU A 115 23.17 5.05 18.40
C LEU A 115 24.39 4.46 17.66
N GLU A 116 24.52 4.72 16.36
CA GLU A 116 25.70 4.34 15.57
C GLU A 116 26.91 5.24 15.88
N GLU A 117 26.72 6.56 16.03
CA GLU A 117 27.77 7.51 16.41
C GLU A 117 28.34 7.24 17.81
N ASN A 118 27.49 6.83 18.75
CA ASN A 118 27.88 6.52 20.13
C ASN A 118 28.40 5.10 20.33
N SER A 119 28.37 4.27 19.30
CA SER A 119 28.86 2.89 19.33
C SER A 119 30.37 2.89 19.09
N GLU A 120 31.16 2.40 20.06
CA GLU A 120 32.62 2.20 19.89
C GLU A 120 32.95 1.30 18.69
N GLN A 121 31.99 0.46 18.29
CA GLN A 121 31.98 -0.32 17.06
C GLN A 121 31.22 0.46 15.98
N GLY A 122 31.88 1.37 15.30
CA GLY A 122 31.31 2.07 14.16
C GLY A 122 30.86 1.10 13.07
N GLY A 123 29.55 0.91 12.91
CA GLY A 123 28.91 0.47 11.67
C GLY A 123 29.14 -0.97 11.15
N THR A 124 29.93 -1.83 11.79
CA THR A 124 30.25 -3.18 11.27
C THR A 124 29.25 -4.28 11.69
N LEU A 125 27.96 -4.08 11.46
CA LEU A 125 26.92 -5.06 11.79
C LEU A 125 26.77 -6.28 10.84
N PRO A 126 27.04 -6.21 9.51
CA PRO A 126 26.65 -7.32 8.63
C PRO A 126 27.42 -8.61 8.90
N SER A 127 28.74 -8.53 9.08
CA SER A 127 29.61 -9.72 9.17
C SER A 127 29.47 -10.50 10.48
N GLU A 128 28.91 -9.88 11.51
CA GLU A 128 28.81 -10.46 12.84
C GLU A 128 27.68 -11.51 12.92
N LEU A 129 26.59 -11.37 12.14
CA LEU A 129 25.43 -12.28 12.18
C LEU A 129 25.75 -13.77 11.93
N TYR A 130 26.91 -14.08 11.35
CA TYR A 130 27.36 -15.45 11.08
C TYR A 130 28.00 -16.13 12.30
N ILE A 131 28.65 -15.37 13.19
CA ILE A 131 29.61 -15.90 14.18
C ILE A 131 28.98 -16.09 15.58
N VAL A 132 27.78 -15.56 15.80
CA VAL A 132 27.25 -15.37 17.15
C VAL A 132 26.24 -16.40 17.64
N ASP A 133 26.30 -16.66 18.96
CA ASP A 133 25.31 -17.39 19.76
C ASP A 133 23.86 -16.90 19.53
N GLY A 134 22.87 -17.73 19.83
CA GLY A 134 21.44 -17.47 19.69
C GLY A 134 21.00 -16.07 20.14
N ALA A 135 21.32 -15.68 21.37
CA ALA A 135 20.89 -14.39 21.91
C ALA A 135 21.55 -13.19 21.23
N GLN A 136 22.83 -13.30 20.89
CA GLN A 136 23.56 -12.22 20.20
C GLN A 136 23.14 -12.11 18.73
N PHE A 137 22.78 -13.24 18.09
CA PHE A 137 22.17 -13.24 16.77
C PHE A 137 20.81 -12.54 16.76
N ASP A 138 19.92 -12.85 17.70
CA ASP A 138 18.58 -12.25 17.75
C ASP A 138 18.64 -10.72 17.94
N PHE A 139 19.62 -10.26 18.74
CA PHE A 139 19.89 -8.83 18.94
C PHE A 139 20.41 -8.16 17.66
N GLY A 140 21.46 -8.70 17.04
CA GLY A 140 22.00 -8.17 15.78
C GLY A 140 21.00 -8.23 14.62
N PHE A 141 20.21 -9.30 14.56
CA PHE A 141 19.17 -9.49 13.55
C PHE A 141 18.07 -8.43 13.69
N SER A 142 17.59 -8.17 14.91
CA SER A 142 16.58 -7.12 15.14
C SER A 142 17.07 -5.75 14.68
N ARG A 143 18.32 -5.38 15.02
CA ARG A 143 18.90 -4.09 14.63
C ARG A 143 19.04 -3.95 13.12
N THR A 144 19.44 -5.01 12.42
CA THR A 144 19.56 -5.00 10.96
C THR A 144 18.19 -4.92 10.27
N VAL A 145 17.17 -5.61 10.77
CA VAL A 145 15.79 -5.50 10.28
C VAL A 145 15.27 -4.08 10.44
N GLU A 146 15.45 -3.47 11.60
CA GLU A 146 14.99 -2.10 11.88
C GLU A 146 15.69 -1.08 10.98
N ARG A 147 17.00 -1.22 10.75
CA ARG A 147 17.75 -0.37 9.82
C ARG A 147 17.22 -0.48 8.39
N LEU A 148 16.91 -1.70 7.93
CA LEU A 148 16.34 -1.92 6.61
C LEU A 148 14.91 -1.35 6.51
N GLN A 149 14.11 -1.40 7.58
CA GLN A 149 12.80 -0.77 7.64
C GLN A 149 12.89 0.76 7.54
N ILE A 150 13.80 1.39 8.28
CA ILE A 150 14.03 2.85 8.18
C ILE A 150 14.42 3.23 6.75
N LEU A 151 15.36 2.49 6.15
CA LEU A 151 15.80 2.76 4.78
C LEU A 151 14.69 2.53 3.75
N HIS A 152 13.84 1.52 3.97
CA HIS A 152 12.64 1.31 3.15
C HIS A 152 11.72 2.53 3.22
N TYR A 153 11.40 3.02 4.42
CA TYR A 153 10.54 4.20 4.58
C TYR A 153 11.15 5.45 3.95
N ASP A 154 12.42 5.78 4.24
CA ASP A 154 13.11 6.94 3.67
C ASP A 154 13.13 6.92 2.13
N THR A 155 13.27 5.72 1.56
CA THR A 155 13.34 5.57 0.09
C THR A 155 11.98 5.71 -0.57
N PHE A 156 10.88 5.31 0.08
CA PHE A 156 9.56 5.25 -0.56
C PHE A 156 8.52 6.21 0.00
N LEU A 157 8.87 7.06 0.98
CA LEU A 157 7.97 8.04 1.60
C LEU A 157 7.26 8.91 0.55
N ASP A 158 8.04 9.48 -0.37
CA ASP A 158 7.56 10.38 -1.42
C ASP A 158 7.02 9.64 -2.66
N GLY A 159 6.89 8.31 -2.58
CA GLY A 159 6.50 7.45 -3.69
C GLY A 159 7.63 7.09 -4.68
N TYR A 160 7.34 6.11 -5.53
CA TYR A 160 8.33 5.51 -6.45
C TYR A 160 8.81 6.45 -7.55
N LEU A 161 7.95 7.36 -7.99
CA LEU A 161 8.25 8.27 -9.10
C LEU A 161 9.13 9.44 -8.67
N ALA A 162 8.91 9.97 -7.47
CA ALA A 162 9.61 11.13 -6.95
C ALA A 162 11.13 10.90 -6.73
N LYS A 163 11.56 9.67 -6.48
CA LYS A 163 12.99 9.37 -6.32
C LYS A 163 13.70 9.22 -7.67
N SER A 164 14.86 9.85 -7.80
CA SER A 164 15.75 9.67 -8.95
C SER A 164 16.33 8.25 -9.00
N HIS A 165 16.71 7.79 -10.20
CA HIS A 165 17.42 6.51 -10.37
C HIS A 165 18.66 6.41 -9.46
N TYR A 166 19.44 7.49 -9.36
CA TYR A 166 20.64 7.54 -8.52
C TYR A 166 20.31 7.33 -7.03
N ALA A 167 19.24 7.96 -6.53
CA ALA A 167 18.83 7.79 -5.14
C ALA A 167 18.43 6.32 -4.84
N LEU A 168 17.70 5.68 -5.76
CA LEU A 168 17.32 4.27 -5.64
C LEU A 168 18.54 3.34 -5.65
N ARG A 169 19.50 3.58 -6.55
CA ARG A 169 20.77 2.81 -6.59
C ARG A 169 21.59 2.98 -5.31
N LYS A 170 21.64 4.20 -4.76
CA LYS A 170 22.32 4.49 -3.49
C LYS A 170 21.65 3.77 -2.32
N ALA A 171 20.32 3.73 -2.26
CA ALA A 171 19.59 2.96 -1.26
C ALA A 171 19.87 1.45 -1.41
N LEU A 172 19.81 0.92 -2.62
CA LEU A 172 20.12 -0.48 -2.92
C LEU A 172 21.54 -0.85 -2.46
N ALA A 173 22.54 -0.02 -2.76
CA ALA A 173 23.93 -0.23 -2.34
C ALA A 173 24.09 -0.32 -0.81
N LYS A 174 23.23 0.35 -0.03
CA LYS A 174 23.20 0.24 1.43
C LYS A 174 22.51 -1.04 1.92
N MET A 175 21.52 -1.56 1.20
CA MET A 175 20.76 -2.76 1.60
C MET A 175 21.42 -4.07 1.18
N THR A 176 22.05 -4.11 0.00
CA THR A 176 22.63 -5.33 -0.59
C THR A 176 23.57 -6.09 0.36
N PRO A 177 24.53 -5.45 1.05
CA PRO A 177 25.44 -6.18 1.94
C PRO A 177 24.73 -6.94 3.07
N VAL A 178 23.62 -6.39 3.58
CA VAL A 178 22.81 -7.05 4.63
C VAL A 178 22.02 -8.22 4.04
N VAL A 179 21.46 -8.04 2.84
CA VAL A 179 20.73 -9.11 2.16
C VAL A 179 21.65 -10.28 1.77
N ASP A 180 22.87 -10.00 1.33
CA ASP A 180 23.86 -11.04 1.02
C ASP A 180 24.17 -11.89 2.26
N VAL A 181 24.35 -11.24 3.42
CA VAL A 181 24.51 -11.95 4.71
C VAL A 181 23.26 -12.76 5.04
N TYR A 182 22.06 -12.22 4.85
CA TYR A 182 20.83 -12.97 5.10
C TYR A 182 20.69 -14.22 4.22
N GLN A 183 21.13 -14.18 2.95
CA GLN A 183 21.17 -15.37 2.10
C GLN A 183 22.09 -16.45 2.68
N VAL A 184 23.25 -16.05 3.21
CA VAL A 184 24.17 -16.96 3.91
C VAL A 184 23.52 -17.53 5.17
N VAL A 185 22.87 -16.70 5.98
CA VAL A 185 22.15 -17.13 7.19
C VAL A 185 21.08 -18.18 6.86
N LEU A 186 20.23 -17.93 5.87
CA LEU A 186 19.21 -18.89 5.43
C LEU A 186 19.80 -20.21 4.91
N LYS A 187 21.01 -20.18 4.35
CA LYS A 187 21.67 -21.36 3.79
C LYS A 187 22.32 -22.24 4.86
N TYR A 188 22.94 -21.64 5.87
CA TYR A 188 23.79 -22.37 6.82
C TYR A 188 23.21 -22.48 8.23
N ARG A 189 22.19 -21.68 8.58
CA ARG A 189 21.58 -21.68 9.91
C ARG A 189 20.11 -22.11 9.84
N GLN A 190 19.70 -22.94 10.78
CA GLN A 190 18.29 -23.23 10.98
C GLN A 190 17.59 -22.00 11.58
N CYS A 191 16.63 -21.45 10.85
CA CYS A 191 15.95 -20.20 11.19
C CYS A 191 14.50 -20.46 11.60
N SER A 192 13.98 -19.65 12.54
CA SER A 192 12.56 -19.67 12.87
C SER A 192 11.71 -19.14 11.70
N PRO A 193 10.41 -19.50 11.59
CA PRO A 193 9.51 -18.94 10.59
C PRO A 193 9.50 -17.41 10.57
N ARG A 194 9.56 -16.78 11.75
CA ARG A 194 9.67 -15.32 11.90
C ARG A 194 10.95 -14.75 11.30
N THR A 195 12.10 -15.40 11.53
CA THR A 195 13.38 -14.98 10.95
C THR A 195 13.34 -15.11 9.43
N ILE A 196 12.83 -16.24 8.91
CA ILE A 196 12.65 -16.47 7.48
C ILE A 196 11.74 -15.40 6.87
N PHE A 197 10.63 -15.06 7.55
CA PHE A 197 9.71 -14.02 7.13
C PHE A 197 10.40 -12.65 6.99
N HIS A 198 11.09 -12.17 8.02
CA HIS A 198 11.73 -10.85 7.99
C HIS A 198 12.89 -10.77 6.98
N ILE A 199 13.65 -11.85 6.81
CA ILE A 199 14.67 -11.92 5.78
C ILE A 199 14.05 -11.80 4.38
N ASN A 200 13.01 -12.57 4.10
CA ASN A 200 12.35 -12.54 2.80
C ASN A 200 11.63 -11.21 2.55
N TRP A 201 11.12 -10.57 3.60
CA TRP A 201 10.61 -9.21 3.53
C TRP A 201 11.68 -8.22 3.05
N ALA A 202 12.86 -8.24 3.66
CA ALA A 202 13.99 -7.40 3.26
C ALA A 202 14.43 -7.68 1.81
N MET A 203 14.53 -8.96 1.43
CA MET A 203 14.82 -9.36 0.04
C MET A 203 13.78 -8.81 -0.94
N SER A 204 12.50 -8.85 -0.59
CA SER A 204 11.41 -8.32 -1.41
C SER A 204 11.59 -6.81 -1.67
N VAL A 205 12.04 -6.05 -0.67
CA VAL A 205 12.32 -4.61 -0.83
C VAL A 205 13.48 -4.38 -1.78
N CYS A 206 14.56 -5.16 -1.69
CA CYS A 206 15.68 -5.06 -2.63
C CYS A 206 15.29 -5.42 -4.07
N VAL A 207 14.46 -6.45 -4.25
CA VAL A 207 13.92 -6.81 -5.58
C VAL A 207 13.12 -5.65 -6.16
N LEU A 208 12.23 -5.05 -5.36
CA LEU A 208 11.44 -3.88 -5.77
C LEU A 208 12.34 -2.68 -6.12
N LEU A 209 13.29 -2.32 -5.26
CA LEU A 209 14.22 -1.20 -5.52
C LEU A 209 15.02 -1.40 -6.80
N ASN A 210 15.57 -2.60 -7.00
CA ASN A 210 16.33 -2.92 -8.20
C ASN A 210 15.45 -2.86 -9.45
N ALA A 211 14.23 -3.39 -9.39
CA ALA A 211 13.28 -3.33 -10.50
C ALA A 211 12.92 -1.88 -10.86
N VAL A 212 12.54 -1.06 -9.89
CA VAL A 212 12.18 0.36 -10.13
C VAL A 212 13.39 1.14 -10.68
N ALA A 213 14.59 0.90 -10.14
CA ALA A 213 15.80 1.54 -10.65
C ALA A 213 16.08 1.14 -12.11
N ASN A 214 15.95 -0.14 -12.45
CA ASN A 214 16.15 -0.64 -13.81
C ASN A 214 15.10 -0.11 -14.78
N LEU A 215 13.81 -0.07 -14.38
CA LEU A 215 12.74 0.53 -15.18
C LEU A 215 13.07 2.01 -15.49
N LYS A 216 13.44 2.80 -14.47
CA LYS A 216 13.83 4.21 -14.65
C LYS A 216 15.03 4.42 -15.57
N GLU A 217 15.95 3.46 -15.61
CA GLU A 217 17.14 3.53 -16.46
C GLU A 217 16.85 3.11 -17.92
N ARG A 218 15.98 2.10 -18.11
CA ARG A 218 15.86 1.35 -19.36
C ARG A 218 14.47 1.40 -20.00
N TRP A 219 13.59 2.30 -19.55
CA TRP A 219 12.25 2.44 -20.11
C TRP A 219 12.24 3.06 -21.51
N ASN A 220 13.34 3.64 -22.00
CA ASN A 220 13.43 4.29 -23.31
C ASN A 220 13.17 3.36 -24.53
N ASN A 221 13.16 2.05 -24.34
CA ASN A 221 12.83 1.06 -25.36
C ASN A 221 11.78 0.07 -24.79
N PRO A 222 10.68 -0.21 -25.51
CA PRO A 222 9.68 -1.20 -25.08
C PRO A 222 10.28 -2.58 -24.82
N GLY A 223 11.18 -3.07 -25.67
CA GLY A 223 11.77 -4.40 -25.48
C GLY A 223 12.53 -4.53 -24.16
N SER A 224 13.31 -3.51 -23.78
CA SER A 224 14.01 -3.49 -22.50
C SER A 224 13.05 -3.28 -21.33
N LEU A 225 12.03 -2.44 -21.47
CA LEU A 225 11.00 -2.24 -20.44
C LEU A 225 10.33 -3.57 -20.07
N PHE A 226 9.91 -4.36 -21.06
CA PHE A 226 9.29 -5.66 -20.83
C PHE A 226 10.25 -6.69 -20.25
N GLY A 227 11.48 -6.74 -20.78
CA GLY A 227 12.51 -7.62 -20.24
C GLY A 227 12.77 -7.38 -18.75
N GLU A 228 12.80 -6.13 -18.31
CA GLU A 228 12.99 -5.79 -16.89
C GLU A 228 11.75 -6.15 -16.03
N ILE A 229 10.52 -6.00 -16.55
CA ILE A 229 9.29 -6.41 -15.86
C ILE A 229 9.27 -7.93 -15.65
N GLU A 230 9.52 -8.70 -16.70
CA GLU A 230 9.53 -10.17 -16.66
C GLU A 230 10.66 -10.71 -15.77
N GLU A 231 11.85 -10.11 -15.84
CA GLU A 231 12.97 -10.46 -14.98
C GLU A 231 12.65 -10.22 -13.50
N ALA A 232 12.00 -9.10 -13.17
CA ALA A 232 11.64 -8.82 -11.80
C ALA A 232 10.50 -9.73 -11.29
N GLU A 233 9.54 -10.07 -12.15
CA GLU A 233 8.53 -11.10 -11.84
C GLU A 233 9.21 -12.46 -11.57
N ARG A 234 10.12 -12.89 -12.45
CA ARG A 234 10.85 -14.16 -12.30
C ARG A 234 11.57 -14.22 -10.96
N ARG A 235 12.28 -13.15 -10.56
CA ARG A 235 12.95 -13.05 -9.26
C ARG A 235 11.99 -13.15 -8.08
N CYS A 236 10.83 -12.49 -8.14
CA CYS A 236 9.82 -12.58 -7.09
C CYS A 236 9.30 -14.02 -6.94
N VAL A 237 9.01 -14.69 -8.06
CA VAL A 237 8.52 -16.08 -8.08
C VAL A 237 9.58 -17.05 -7.56
N GLU A 238 10.84 -16.88 -7.94
CA GLU A 238 11.95 -17.70 -7.45
C GLU A 238 12.15 -17.53 -5.95
N GLN A 239 12.11 -16.29 -5.45
CA GLN A 239 12.26 -16.02 -4.02
C GLN A 239 11.08 -16.56 -3.22
N LEU A 240 9.85 -16.45 -3.73
CA LEU A 240 8.66 -17.03 -3.10
C LEU A 240 8.77 -18.56 -3.00
N LYS A 241 9.21 -19.23 -4.08
CA LYS A 241 9.46 -20.68 -4.09
C LYS A 241 10.55 -21.07 -3.09
N ALA A 242 11.67 -20.36 -3.07
CA ALA A 242 12.76 -20.61 -2.12
C ALA A 242 12.29 -20.44 -0.66
N SER A 243 11.49 -19.41 -0.39
CA SER A 243 10.86 -19.17 0.92
C SER A 243 9.95 -20.32 1.33
N GLY A 244 9.13 -20.82 0.40
CA GLY A 244 8.24 -21.97 0.62
C GLY A 244 9.01 -23.21 1.05
N VAL A 245 10.10 -23.54 0.35
CA VAL A 245 10.98 -24.67 0.69
C VAL A 245 11.60 -24.52 2.08
N LEU A 246 12.06 -23.30 2.45
CA LEU A 246 12.64 -23.04 3.78
C LEU A 246 11.59 -23.18 4.90
N LEU A 247 10.38 -22.67 4.68
CA LEU A 247 9.27 -22.78 5.61
C LEU A 247 8.79 -24.24 5.76
N GLU A 248 8.74 -25.00 4.67
CA GLU A 248 8.41 -26.44 4.70
C GLU A 248 9.45 -27.26 5.47
N LYS A 249 10.75 -26.98 5.29
CA LYS A 249 11.83 -27.60 6.09
C LYS A 249 11.74 -27.31 7.58
N SER A 250 11.02 -26.25 7.95
CA SER A 250 10.78 -25.86 9.34
C SER A 250 9.55 -26.58 9.93
N SER A 251 8.81 -27.35 9.12
CA SER A 251 7.63 -28.11 9.54
C SER A 251 7.99 -29.19 10.56
N GLY A 252 7.11 -29.39 11.55
CA GLY A 252 7.30 -30.34 12.64
C GLY A 252 8.17 -29.83 13.80
N MET A 253 8.94 -28.77 13.60
CA MET A 253 9.75 -28.13 14.65
C MET A 253 9.14 -26.84 15.20
N PHE A 254 8.39 -26.13 14.36
CA PHE A 254 7.71 -24.89 14.72
C PHE A 254 6.20 -25.03 14.53
N ASP A 255 5.45 -24.09 15.11
CA ASP A 255 3.99 -24.06 15.01
C ASP A 255 3.56 -23.98 13.53
N SER A 256 2.67 -24.89 13.12
CA SER A 256 2.13 -24.91 11.76
C SER A 256 1.39 -23.63 11.43
N GLN A 257 0.76 -22.99 12.43
CA GLN A 257 0.09 -21.70 12.29
C GLN A 257 1.07 -20.57 11.93
N GLU A 258 2.25 -20.54 12.56
CA GLU A 258 3.29 -19.54 12.25
C GLU A 258 3.87 -19.75 10.84
N ILE A 259 4.04 -21.01 10.43
CA ILE A 259 4.54 -21.37 9.09
C ILE A 259 3.52 -20.95 8.02
N GLU A 260 2.24 -21.26 8.23
CA GLU A 260 1.16 -20.90 7.30
C GLU A 260 1.03 -19.39 7.18
N ALA A 261 1.03 -18.67 8.31
CA ALA A 261 0.95 -17.21 8.31
C ALA A 261 2.12 -16.57 7.57
N ALA A 262 3.35 -17.01 7.85
CA ALA A 262 4.54 -16.51 7.16
C ALA A 262 4.46 -16.76 5.65
N ARG A 263 4.01 -17.95 5.23
CA ARG A 263 3.86 -18.31 3.81
C ARG A 263 2.85 -17.41 3.11
N SER A 264 1.64 -17.29 3.64
CA SER A 264 0.55 -16.52 3.03
C SER A 264 0.85 -15.03 2.95
N ILE A 265 1.47 -14.44 3.99
CA ILE A 265 1.81 -13.01 3.97
C ILE A 265 2.97 -12.73 2.99
N LEU A 266 3.96 -13.63 2.89
CA LEU A 266 5.02 -13.50 1.89
C LEU A 266 4.47 -13.64 0.47
N GLU A 267 3.53 -14.55 0.24
CA GLU A 267 2.83 -14.68 -1.03
C GLU A 267 2.10 -13.39 -1.41
N LEU A 268 1.34 -12.80 -0.49
CA LEU A 268 0.71 -11.49 -0.68
C LEU A 268 1.76 -10.42 -1.04
N ARG A 269 2.86 -10.36 -0.29
CA ARG A 269 3.92 -9.36 -0.46
C ARG A 269 4.60 -9.46 -1.83
N PHE A 270 5.03 -10.65 -2.25
CA PHE A 270 5.69 -10.82 -3.54
C PHE A 270 4.75 -10.58 -4.71
N ASN A 271 3.49 -11.04 -4.64
CA ASN A 271 2.51 -10.73 -5.67
C ASN A 271 2.19 -9.23 -5.73
N SER A 272 2.19 -8.53 -4.58
CA SER A 272 1.98 -7.07 -4.51
C SER A 272 3.12 -6.33 -5.23
N ILE A 273 4.37 -6.78 -5.06
CA ILE A 273 5.52 -6.25 -5.78
C ILE A 273 5.41 -6.52 -7.29
N ILE A 274 5.01 -7.73 -7.69
CA ILE A 274 4.78 -8.05 -9.10
C ILE A 274 3.75 -7.08 -9.68
N ALA A 275 2.57 -6.96 -9.09
CA ALA A 275 1.54 -6.05 -9.59
C ALA A 275 2.02 -4.60 -9.67
N ARG A 276 2.77 -4.11 -8.68
CA ARG A 276 3.38 -2.77 -8.73
C ARG A 276 4.32 -2.58 -9.91
N ILE A 277 5.21 -3.54 -10.17
CA ILE A 277 6.16 -3.48 -11.30
C ILE A 277 5.41 -3.49 -12.63
N TRP A 278 4.39 -4.33 -12.76
CA TRP A 278 3.51 -4.34 -13.94
C TRP A 278 2.77 -3.02 -14.13
N GLY A 279 2.23 -2.42 -13.05
CA GLY A 279 1.57 -1.12 -13.09
C GLY A 279 2.52 0.04 -13.44
N LEU A 280 3.73 0.05 -12.88
CA LEU A 280 4.78 1.00 -13.27
C LEU A 280 5.17 0.81 -14.74
N GLY A 281 5.28 -0.45 -15.19
CA GLY A 281 5.51 -0.77 -16.59
C GLY A 281 4.45 -0.19 -17.52
N LEU A 282 3.17 -0.31 -17.14
CA LEU A 282 2.04 0.28 -17.88
C LEU A 282 2.12 1.80 -17.92
N LEU A 283 2.48 2.45 -16.81
CA LEU A 283 2.74 3.89 -16.75
C LEU A 283 3.88 4.30 -17.71
N TYR A 284 5.05 3.69 -17.58
CA TYR A 284 6.21 4.02 -18.42
C TYR A 284 5.90 3.81 -19.91
N ALA A 285 5.23 2.70 -20.24
CA ALA A 285 4.77 2.45 -21.60
C ALA A 285 3.79 3.54 -22.07
N SER A 286 2.83 3.95 -21.25
CA SER A 286 1.89 5.02 -21.61
C SER A 286 2.59 6.35 -21.88
N VAL A 287 3.58 6.70 -21.05
CA VAL A 287 4.39 7.93 -21.20
C VAL A 287 5.18 7.91 -22.51
N LEU A 288 5.85 6.79 -22.81
CA LEU A 288 6.61 6.65 -24.07
C LEU A 288 5.72 6.92 -25.28
N LYS A 289 4.47 6.44 -25.25
CA LYS A 289 3.53 6.64 -26.35
C LYS A 289 3.23 8.11 -26.53
N VAL A 290 2.84 8.79 -25.46
CA VAL A 290 2.50 10.21 -25.50
C VAL A 290 3.69 11.06 -25.95
N ARG A 291 4.89 10.78 -25.44
CA ARG A 291 6.12 11.45 -25.87
C ARG A 291 6.45 11.18 -27.35
N SER A 292 6.25 9.96 -27.83
CA SER A 292 6.46 9.60 -29.25
C SER A 292 5.52 10.34 -30.20
N LEU A 293 4.26 10.56 -29.79
CA LEU A 293 3.25 11.29 -30.58
C LEU A 293 3.53 12.81 -30.64
N LYS A 294 4.15 13.38 -29.60
CA LYS A 294 4.49 14.81 -29.51
C LYS A 294 5.77 15.22 -30.26
N GLY A 295 6.44 14.30 -30.96
CA GLY A 295 7.55 14.60 -31.86
C GLY A 295 8.85 15.11 -31.21
N GLY A 296 8.95 15.11 -29.87
CA GLY A 296 10.12 15.60 -29.14
C GLY A 296 10.95 14.48 -28.52
N LEU A 297 12.10 14.13 -29.12
CA LEU A 297 13.12 13.26 -28.52
C LEU A 297 13.92 13.98 -27.40
N LYS A 298 13.27 14.73 -26.52
CA LYS A 298 13.91 15.10 -25.24
C LYS A 298 13.61 14.00 -24.24
N TRP A 299 14.54 13.05 -24.17
CA TRP A 299 14.50 11.92 -23.26
C TRP A 299 14.94 12.36 -21.87
N ASP A 300 14.13 13.17 -21.20
CA ASP A 300 14.32 13.34 -19.75
C ASP A 300 13.96 12.01 -19.08
N HIS A 301 14.92 11.43 -18.37
CA HIS A 301 14.78 10.11 -17.73
C HIS A 301 13.75 10.08 -16.61
N GLU A 302 13.30 11.25 -16.16
CA GLU A 302 12.34 11.43 -15.09
C GLU A 302 10.97 11.77 -15.69
N ILE A 303 9.93 11.17 -15.10
CA ILE A 303 8.54 11.50 -15.37
C ILE A 303 8.12 12.45 -14.27
N GLU A 304 7.75 13.66 -14.64
CA GLU A 304 7.20 14.60 -13.67
C GLU A 304 5.77 14.18 -13.29
N SER A 305 5.38 14.36 -12.03
CA SER A 305 4.07 13.91 -11.53
C SER A 305 2.89 14.49 -12.32
N HIS A 306 3.03 15.74 -12.79
CA HIS A 306 2.02 16.42 -13.61
C HIS A 306 1.88 15.79 -15.01
N GLU A 307 2.96 15.22 -15.55
CA GLU A 307 2.95 14.52 -16.84
C GLU A 307 2.17 13.20 -16.72
N ALA A 308 2.35 12.47 -15.61
CA ALA A 308 1.64 11.23 -15.35
C ALA A 308 0.11 11.42 -15.29
N ILE A 309 -0.36 12.53 -14.72
CA ILE A 309 -1.79 12.88 -14.64
C ILE A 309 -2.34 13.22 -16.04
N GLN A 310 -1.62 14.04 -16.81
CA GLN A 310 -2.04 14.44 -18.17
C GLN A 310 -2.11 13.29 -19.17
N ILE A 311 -1.31 12.23 -18.96
CA ILE A 311 -1.30 11.05 -19.82
C ILE A 311 -2.63 10.28 -19.71
N SER A 312 -3.26 10.23 -18.54
CA SER A 312 -4.56 9.56 -18.35
C SER A 312 -5.65 10.19 -19.22
N ASP A 313 -5.66 11.52 -19.31
CA ASP A 313 -6.64 12.26 -20.13
C ASP A 313 -6.35 12.18 -21.63
N GLN A 314 -5.06 12.22 -22.03
CA GLN A 314 -4.64 12.19 -23.43
C GLN A 314 -4.83 10.81 -24.07
N VAL A 315 -4.65 9.75 -23.29
CA VAL A 315 -4.92 8.38 -23.72
C VAL A 315 -6.42 8.17 -23.97
N GLY A 316 -7.32 8.78 -23.19
CA GLY A 316 -8.76 8.69 -23.44
C GLY A 316 -9.24 9.34 -24.76
N GLY A 317 -8.48 10.29 -25.30
CA GLY A 317 -8.87 11.06 -26.49
C GLY A 317 -8.45 10.47 -27.84
N SER A 318 -7.46 9.58 -27.89
CA SER A 318 -6.86 9.10 -29.16
C SER A 318 -7.25 7.66 -29.48
N ARG A 319 -8.55 7.37 -29.66
CA ARG A 319 -9.09 6.04 -29.96
C ARG A 319 -8.50 5.38 -31.21
N GLU A 320 -8.18 6.17 -32.23
CA GLU A 320 -7.79 5.67 -33.56
C GLU A 320 -6.26 5.71 -33.78
N ASP A 321 -5.56 6.71 -33.23
CA ASP A 321 -4.09 6.87 -33.34
C ASP A 321 -3.29 6.00 -32.34
N MET A 322 -3.95 5.41 -31.34
CA MET A 322 -3.26 4.51 -30.39
C MET A 322 -2.89 3.17 -31.03
N ILE A 323 -3.71 2.69 -31.97
CA ILE A 323 -3.55 1.40 -32.65
C ILE A 323 -2.96 1.62 -34.05
N ALA A 324 -3.31 2.71 -34.73
CA ALA A 324 -2.76 3.03 -36.04
C ALA A 324 -1.43 3.80 -35.92
N GLY A 325 -0.35 3.22 -36.47
CA GLY A 325 0.88 3.97 -36.78
C GLY A 325 2.05 3.87 -35.81
N THR A 326 1.96 3.15 -34.69
CA THR A 326 3.15 2.85 -33.85
C THR A 326 3.85 1.56 -34.25
N ALA A 327 5.17 1.50 -34.04
CA ALA A 327 5.97 0.29 -34.18
C ALA A 327 5.27 -0.88 -33.46
N GLU A 328 4.95 -1.94 -34.21
CA GLU A 328 4.24 -3.17 -33.78
C GLU A 328 4.63 -3.71 -32.39
N PRO A 329 5.91 -3.68 -31.96
CA PRO A 329 6.32 -4.12 -30.62
C PRO A 329 5.65 -3.35 -29.48
N PHE A 330 5.33 -2.07 -29.70
CA PHE A 330 4.80 -1.16 -28.69
C PHE A 330 3.32 -1.39 -28.39
N ALA A 331 2.52 -1.59 -29.45
CA ALA A 331 1.11 -1.88 -29.32
C ALA A 331 0.89 -3.28 -28.71
N MET A 332 1.71 -4.26 -29.08
CA MET A 332 1.72 -5.59 -28.46
C MET A 332 2.07 -5.51 -26.97
N ALA A 333 3.09 -4.73 -26.63
CA ALA A 333 3.49 -4.44 -25.26
C ALA A 333 2.31 -3.90 -24.42
N LEU A 334 1.75 -2.75 -24.79
CA LEU A 334 0.64 -2.14 -24.05
C LEU A 334 -0.56 -3.08 -23.94
N SER A 335 -0.89 -3.81 -24.99
CA SER A 335 -1.96 -4.82 -24.98
C SER A 335 -1.70 -5.91 -23.93
N GLN A 336 -0.48 -6.45 -23.87
CA GLN A 336 -0.13 -7.46 -22.86
C GLN A 336 -0.15 -6.92 -21.43
N LEU A 337 0.33 -5.70 -21.20
CA LEU A 337 0.29 -5.04 -19.88
C LEU A 337 -1.16 -4.79 -19.45
N GLY A 338 -1.98 -4.23 -20.34
CA GLY A 338 -3.39 -3.93 -20.08
C GLY A 338 -4.24 -5.17 -19.81
N ILE A 339 -3.87 -6.34 -20.34
CA ILE A 339 -4.55 -7.60 -20.02
C ILE A 339 -4.04 -8.22 -18.71
N LYS A 340 -2.71 -8.23 -18.50
CA LYS A 340 -2.12 -8.93 -17.35
C LYS A 340 -2.28 -8.14 -16.05
N TYR A 341 -2.15 -6.82 -16.08
CA TYR A 341 -2.17 -5.99 -14.87
C TYR A 341 -3.50 -6.08 -14.10
N PRO A 342 -4.69 -5.92 -14.71
CA PRO A 342 -5.97 -6.08 -14.01
C PRO A 342 -6.14 -7.46 -13.39
N LYS A 343 -5.72 -8.53 -14.09
CA LYS A 343 -5.76 -9.90 -13.56
C LYS A 343 -4.88 -10.08 -12.32
N ARG A 344 -3.71 -9.43 -12.28
CA ARG A 344 -2.84 -9.44 -11.09
C ARG A 344 -3.49 -8.73 -9.91
N LEU A 345 -4.18 -7.60 -10.14
CA LEU A 345 -4.92 -6.90 -9.10
C LEU A 345 -6.08 -7.76 -8.55
N THR A 346 -6.85 -8.41 -9.43
CA THR A 346 -7.91 -9.35 -9.02
C THR A 346 -7.35 -10.47 -8.14
N SER A 347 -6.26 -11.12 -8.58
CA SER A 347 -5.60 -12.20 -7.84
C SER A 347 -5.07 -11.76 -6.47
N LEU A 348 -4.59 -10.52 -6.35
CA LEU A 348 -4.14 -9.97 -5.07
C LEU A 348 -5.25 -9.83 -4.04
N LEU A 349 -6.45 -9.46 -4.47
CA LEU A 349 -7.60 -9.39 -3.58
C LEU A 349 -7.97 -10.79 -3.06
N GLU A 350 -7.91 -11.81 -3.92
CA GLU A 350 -8.14 -13.21 -3.52
C GLU A 350 -7.11 -13.67 -2.48
N ILE A 351 -5.81 -13.41 -2.71
CA ILE A 351 -4.74 -13.76 -1.77
C ILE A 351 -4.94 -13.03 -0.44
N PHE A 352 -5.28 -11.74 -0.47
CA PHE A 352 -5.58 -10.97 0.75
C PHE A 352 -6.76 -11.57 1.53
N ILE A 353 -7.86 -11.90 0.85
CA ILE A 353 -9.02 -12.54 1.46
C ILE A 353 -8.60 -13.84 2.15
N GLY A 354 -7.77 -14.66 1.51
CA GLY A 354 -7.18 -15.87 2.10
C GLY A 354 -6.39 -15.58 3.38
N CYS A 355 -5.58 -14.52 3.39
CA CYS A 355 -4.80 -14.11 4.56
C CYS A 355 -5.67 -13.68 5.76
N THR A 356 -6.90 -13.21 5.53
CA THR A 356 -7.77 -12.75 6.63
C THR A 356 -8.29 -13.87 7.54
N GLY A 357 -8.16 -15.13 7.11
CA GLY A 357 -8.54 -16.32 7.89
C GLY A 357 -7.44 -16.87 8.80
N LEU A 358 -6.22 -16.33 8.72
CA LEU A 358 -5.06 -16.84 9.45
C LEU A 358 -5.24 -16.70 10.96
N ARG A 359 -4.68 -17.63 11.72
CA ARG A 359 -4.65 -17.60 13.19
C ARG A 359 -3.24 -17.89 13.68
N LEU A 360 -2.84 -17.25 14.77
CA LEU A 360 -1.57 -17.47 15.47
C LEU A 360 -1.88 -17.72 16.94
N ALA A 361 -1.51 -18.90 17.45
CA ALA A 361 -1.80 -19.33 18.82
C ALA A 361 -3.30 -19.15 19.20
N GLY A 362 -4.20 -19.46 18.27
CA GLY A 362 -5.65 -19.29 18.45
C GLY A 362 -6.17 -17.85 18.36
N THR A 363 -5.29 -16.86 18.23
CA THR A 363 -5.63 -15.45 18.01
C THR A 363 -5.77 -15.20 16.51
N SER A 364 -6.88 -14.58 16.08
CA SER A 364 -7.03 -14.19 14.67
C SER A 364 -5.91 -13.25 14.27
N PHE A 365 -5.24 -13.56 13.16
CA PHE A 365 -4.26 -12.68 12.57
C PHE A 365 -4.99 -11.43 12.10
N ARG A 366 -4.78 -10.32 12.81
CA ARG A 366 -5.12 -8.98 12.33
C ARG A 366 -3.84 -8.43 11.73
N PRO A 367 -3.70 -8.31 10.40
CA PRO A 367 -2.45 -7.90 9.78
C PRO A 367 -1.97 -6.60 10.42
N PRO A 368 -0.91 -6.61 11.25
CA PRO A 368 -0.61 -5.47 12.14
C PRO A 368 0.09 -4.34 11.41
N LEU A 369 -0.11 -4.22 10.11
CA LEU A 369 0.67 -3.38 9.23
C LEU A 369 -0.30 -2.52 8.45
N GLN A 370 -0.47 -1.28 8.89
CA GLN A 370 -1.20 -0.24 8.17
C GLN A 370 -0.84 -0.26 6.67
N HIS A 371 0.42 -0.55 6.32
CA HIS A 371 0.87 -0.67 4.94
C HIS A 371 0.19 -1.81 4.13
N LEU A 372 -0.13 -2.97 4.72
CA LEU A 372 -0.83 -4.04 3.98
C LEU A 372 -2.28 -3.67 3.70
N ALA A 373 -2.94 -3.05 4.69
CA ALA A 373 -4.29 -2.51 4.49
C ALA A 373 -4.30 -1.41 3.43
N LEU A 374 -3.33 -0.49 3.47
CA LEU A 374 -3.11 0.54 2.46
C LEU A 374 -2.90 -0.06 1.07
N GLU A 375 -2.06 -1.10 0.96
CA GLU A 375 -1.79 -1.78 -0.31
C GLU A 375 -3.07 -2.33 -0.94
N VAL A 376 -3.92 -3.01 -0.15
CA VAL A 376 -5.19 -3.55 -0.65
C VAL A 376 -6.12 -2.44 -1.14
N LEU A 377 -6.16 -1.30 -0.42
CA LEU A 377 -6.97 -0.16 -0.83
C LEU A 377 -6.48 0.45 -2.14
N THR A 378 -5.16 0.60 -2.31
CA THR A 378 -4.56 1.02 -3.58
C THR A 378 -4.91 0.04 -4.70
N HIS A 379 -4.89 -1.27 -4.45
CA HIS A 379 -5.26 -2.27 -5.46
C HIS A 379 -6.74 -2.15 -5.85
N CYS A 380 -7.64 -2.00 -4.89
CA CYS A 380 -9.07 -1.76 -5.17
C CYS A 380 -9.25 -0.47 -5.97
N LYS A 381 -8.57 0.62 -5.60
CA LYS A 381 -8.61 1.89 -6.33
C LYS A 381 -8.21 1.70 -7.79
N ASN A 382 -7.08 1.04 -8.04
CA ASN A 382 -6.58 0.82 -9.39
C ASN A 382 -7.53 -0.05 -10.23
N VAL A 383 -8.22 -1.02 -9.62
CA VAL A 383 -9.27 -1.81 -10.31
C VAL A 383 -10.46 -0.93 -10.69
N VAL A 384 -10.91 -0.02 -9.81
CA VAL A 384 -11.99 0.93 -10.16
C VAL A 384 -11.55 1.83 -11.32
N GLU A 385 -10.37 2.45 -11.20
CA GLU A 385 -9.84 3.34 -12.22
C GLU A 385 -9.73 2.65 -13.58
N ASN A 386 -9.22 1.41 -13.61
CA ASN A 386 -9.14 0.60 -14.82
C ASN A 386 -10.52 0.36 -15.46
N ASN A 387 -11.53 -0.01 -14.66
CA ASN A 387 -12.89 -0.19 -15.16
C ASN A 387 -13.53 1.10 -15.67
N LEU A 388 -13.27 2.23 -15.00
CA LEU A 388 -13.77 3.54 -15.40
C LEU A 388 -13.16 3.99 -16.72
N VAL A 389 -11.85 3.78 -16.90
CA VAL A 389 -11.18 4.04 -18.18
C VAL A 389 -11.73 3.11 -19.26
N GLN A 390 -11.93 1.82 -18.95
CA GLN A 390 -12.50 0.89 -19.91
C GLN A 390 -13.90 1.30 -20.39
N LEU A 391 -14.74 1.77 -19.46
CA LEU A 391 -16.07 2.30 -19.76
C LEU A 391 -16.01 3.60 -20.57
N LYS A 392 -15.12 4.52 -20.22
CA LYS A 392 -14.96 5.82 -20.89
C LYS A 392 -14.45 5.66 -22.32
N CYS A 393 -13.44 4.81 -22.51
CA CYS A 393 -12.72 4.68 -23.78
C CYS A 393 -13.34 3.65 -24.73
N PHE A 394 -13.88 2.55 -24.20
CA PHE A 394 -14.40 1.43 -24.99
C PHE A 394 -15.92 1.26 -24.88
N GLY A 395 -16.60 2.04 -24.02
CA GLY A 395 -18.05 1.94 -23.84
C GLY A 395 -18.52 0.62 -23.22
N GLN A 396 -17.61 -0.17 -22.65
CA GLN A 396 -17.90 -1.49 -22.11
C GLN A 396 -17.23 -1.68 -20.74
N LEU A 397 -17.78 -2.56 -19.92
CA LEU A 397 -17.17 -2.97 -18.65
C LEU A 397 -16.12 -4.05 -18.86
N ASN A 398 -15.24 -4.23 -17.88
CA ASN A 398 -14.30 -5.35 -17.86
C ASN A 398 -15.06 -6.69 -17.84
N PRO A 399 -14.60 -7.72 -18.57
CA PRO A 399 -15.20 -9.06 -18.50
C PRO A 399 -15.25 -9.66 -17.08
N GLU A 400 -14.31 -9.30 -16.21
CA GLU A 400 -14.26 -9.73 -14.80
C GLU A 400 -14.95 -8.75 -13.84
N PHE A 401 -15.68 -7.74 -14.33
CA PHE A 401 -16.29 -6.69 -13.52
C PHE A 401 -17.11 -7.22 -12.33
N ASP A 402 -17.98 -8.21 -12.58
CA ASP A 402 -18.85 -8.77 -11.54
C ASP A 402 -18.05 -9.52 -10.47
N LYS A 403 -17.01 -10.26 -10.90
CA LYS A 403 -16.06 -10.93 -9.98
C LYS A 403 -15.30 -9.91 -9.13
N GLN A 404 -14.83 -8.81 -9.74
CA GLN A 404 -14.13 -7.75 -9.02
C GLN A 404 -15.03 -7.07 -7.98
N LEU A 405 -16.30 -6.82 -8.32
CA LEU A 405 -17.29 -6.27 -7.41
C LEU A 405 -17.61 -7.22 -6.23
N GLU A 406 -17.69 -8.52 -6.49
CA GLU A 406 -17.84 -9.54 -5.44
C GLU A 406 -16.63 -9.53 -4.49
N LEU A 407 -15.40 -9.55 -5.04
CA LEU A 407 -14.18 -9.50 -4.24
C LEU A 407 -14.10 -8.24 -3.37
N PHE A 408 -14.51 -7.08 -3.88
CA PHE A 408 -14.54 -5.85 -3.08
C PHE A 408 -15.53 -5.97 -1.93
N THR A 409 -16.70 -6.55 -2.17
CA THR A 409 -17.71 -6.78 -1.13
C THR A 409 -17.15 -7.67 -0.03
N ILE A 410 -16.46 -8.76 -0.39
CA ILE A 410 -15.80 -9.65 0.57
C ILE A 410 -14.68 -8.90 1.31
N CYS A 411 -13.82 -8.14 0.62
CA CYS A 411 -12.77 -7.35 1.25
C CYS A 411 -13.33 -6.36 2.28
N ALA A 412 -14.39 -5.61 1.94
CA ALA A 412 -15.05 -4.67 2.84
C ALA A 412 -15.60 -5.36 4.10
N GLN A 413 -16.21 -6.55 3.94
CA GLN A 413 -16.68 -7.37 5.05
C GLN A 413 -15.52 -7.91 5.91
N ARG A 414 -14.39 -8.28 5.32
CA ARG A 414 -13.21 -8.70 6.07
C ARG A 414 -12.64 -7.56 6.91
N PHE A 415 -12.50 -6.38 6.32
CA PHE A 415 -12.07 -5.19 7.04
C PHE A 415 -13.02 -4.85 8.19
N ASP A 416 -14.33 -4.94 7.98
CA ASP A 416 -15.34 -4.73 9.01
C ASP A 416 -15.22 -5.75 10.16
N SER A 417 -14.97 -7.03 9.83
CA SER A 417 -14.75 -8.07 10.84
C SER A 417 -13.50 -7.84 11.70
N MET A 418 -12.49 -7.13 11.16
CA MET A 418 -11.27 -6.74 11.89
C MET A 418 -11.50 -5.53 12.82
N VAL A 419 -12.59 -4.79 12.62
CA VAL A 419 -13.05 -3.72 13.51
C VAL A 419 -13.83 -4.27 14.70
N ALA A 420 -14.52 -5.40 14.51
CA ALA A 420 -15.34 -6.02 15.53
C ALA A 420 -14.50 -6.39 16.76
N ALA A 421 -14.89 -5.74 17.86
CA ALA A 421 -14.19 -5.60 19.14
C ALA A 421 -12.78 -5.01 19.07
N PRO A 422 -12.53 -3.92 19.83
CA PRO A 422 -13.33 -3.43 20.96
C PRO A 422 -14.33 -2.30 20.62
N TRP A 423 -14.65 -2.06 19.34
CA TRP A 423 -15.57 -1.00 18.93
C TRP A 423 -17.01 -1.50 18.85
N LYS A 424 -17.96 -0.66 19.30
CA LYS A 424 -19.41 -0.97 19.23
C LYS A 424 -19.98 -0.84 17.82
N SER A 425 -19.35 -0.03 16.97
CA SER A 425 -19.68 0.12 15.54
C SER A 425 -18.47 0.58 14.74
N THR A 426 -18.54 0.37 13.43
CA THR A 426 -17.54 0.80 12.44
C THR A 426 -17.40 2.31 12.40
N ASP A 427 -18.48 3.07 12.64
CA ASP A 427 -18.43 4.53 12.74
C ASP A 427 -17.65 5.02 13.95
N VAL A 428 -17.85 4.37 15.11
CA VAL A 428 -17.09 4.69 16.32
C VAL A 428 -15.61 4.34 16.11
N ALA A 429 -15.31 3.22 15.46
CA ALA A 429 -13.93 2.83 15.15
C ALA A 429 -13.27 3.80 14.16
N PHE A 430 -14.00 4.20 13.12
CA PHE A 430 -13.60 5.17 12.12
C PHE A 430 -13.26 6.52 12.78
N ALA A 431 -14.18 7.05 13.60
CA ALA A 431 -13.96 8.28 14.36
C ALA A 431 -12.76 8.19 15.31
N ASN A 432 -12.37 6.97 15.71
CA ASN A 432 -11.23 6.70 16.57
C ASN A 432 -9.90 6.44 15.85
N GLY A 433 -9.85 6.59 14.52
CA GLY A 433 -8.63 6.40 13.74
C GLY A 433 -8.29 4.93 13.49
N CYS A 434 -9.28 4.05 13.32
CA CYS A 434 -9.05 2.63 13.01
C CYS A 434 -8.89 2.41 11.50
N VAL A 435 -7.69 2.02 11.04
CA VAL A 435 -7.38 1.79 9.62
C VAL A 435 -8.33 0.80 8.95
N TYR A 436 -8.74 -0.26 9.65
CA TYR A 436 -9.65 -1.27 9.09
C TYR A 436 -11.06 -0.73 8.89
N ALA A 437 -11.54 0.14 9.79
CA ALA A 437 -12.85 0.77 9.66
C ALA A 437 -12.91 1.67 8.43
N VAL A 438 -11.83 2.39 8.16
CA VAL A 438 -11.75 3.18 6.93
C VAL A 438 -11.65 2.30 5.71
N GLY A 439 -10.82 1.26 5.77
CA GLY A 439 -10.67 0.33 4.65
C GLY A 439 -12.02 -0.25 4.23
N SER A 440 -12.85 -0.64 5.21
CA SER A 440 -14.21 -1.10 4.95
C SER A 440 -15.09 -0.02 4.29
N LYS A 441 -15.09 1.22 4.82
CA LYS A 441 -15.87 2.34 4.25
C LYS A 441 -15.44 2.70 2.82
N ILE A 442 -14.13 2.79 2.57
CA ILE A 442 -13.59 3.15 1.26
C ILE A 442 -13.91 2.09 0.22
N ILE A 443 -13.67 0.80 0.54
CA ILE A 443 -13.98 -0.27 -0.41
C ILE A 443 -15.48 -0.34 -0.68
N SER A 444 -16.32 -0.09 0.32
CA SER A 444 -17.77 0.04 0.12
C SER A 444 -18.14 1.21 -0.80
N GLY A 445 -17.44 2.35 -0.68
CA GLY A 445 -17.56 3.47 -1.61
C GLY A 445 -17.15 3.09 -3.04
N PHE A 446 -16.04 2.39 -3.20
CA PHE A 446 -15.60 1.86 -4.50
C PHE A 446 -16.62 0.88 -5.10
N CYS A 447 -17.21 -0.01 -4.30
CA CYS A 447 -18.32 -0.86 -4.75
C CYS A 447 -19.49 -0.02 -5.29
N GLN A 448 -19.83 1.07 -4.61
CA GLN A 448 -20.93 1.92 -5.04
C GLN A 448 -20.62 2.62 -6.36
N VAL A 449 -19.40 3.15 -6.52
CA VAL A 449 -18.93 3.76 -7.78
C VAL A 449 -19.04 2.77 -8.93
N MET A 450 -18.55 1.54 -8.74
CA MET A 450 -18.65 0.48 -9.76
C MET A 450 -20.11 0.17 -10.09
N LYS A 451 -20.98 -0.06 -9.09
CA LYS A 451 -22.41 -0.33 -9.31
C LYS A 451 -23.09 0.77 -10.11
N THR A 452 -22.87 2.03 -9.74
CA THR A 452 -23.41 3.19 -10.46
C THR A 452 -22.88 3.27 -11.90
N ALA A 453 -21.61 2.92 -12.13
CA ALA A 453 -21.06 2.84 -13.49
C ALA A 453 -21.77 1.78 -14.35
N LYS A 454 -22.05 0.59 -13.77
CA LYS A 454 -22.83 -0.47 -14.44
C LYS A 454 -24.25 -0.04 -14.76
N GLU A 455 -24.95 0.55 -13.78
CA GLU A 455 -26.32 1.08 -13.96
C GLU A 455 -26.39 2.18 -15.03
N ASN A 456 -25.39 3.08 -15.07
CA ASN A 456 -25.29 4.13 -16.07
C ASN A 456 -25.12 3.55 -17.48
N LEU A 457 -24.30 2.50 -17.63
CA LEU A 457 -24.14 1.81 -18.91
C LEU A 457 -25.44 1.14 -19.35
N SER A 458 -26.11 0.38 -18.47
CA SER A 458 -27.39 -0.26 -18.77
C SER A 458 -28.44 0.74 -19.24
N ARG A 459 -28.60 1.87 -18.52
CA ARG A 459 -29.54 2.94 -18.92
C ARG A 459 -29.19 3.57 -20.28
N ARG A 460 -27.90 3.66 -20.63
CA ARG A 460 -27.47 4.17 -21.95
C ARG A 460 -27.83 3.19 -23.07
N ILE A 461 -27.61 1.90 -22.85
CA ILE A 461 -27.98 0.84 -23.81
C ILE A 461 -29.49 0.85 -24.04
N GLU A 462 -30.29 0.89 -22.98
CA GLU A 462 -31.76 0.96 -23.05
C GLU A 462 -32.26 2.19 -23.82
N ARG A 463 -31.63 3.36 -23.64
CA ARG A 463 -31.97 4.59 -24.39
C ARG A 463 -31.62 4.47 -25.87
N GLN A 464 -30.48 3.87 -26.21
CA GLN A 464 -30.07 3.66 -27.60
C GLN A 464 -31.00 2.65 -28.31
N GLU A 465 -31.40 1.58 -27.62
CA GLU A 465 -32.35 0.61 -28.15
C GLU A 465 -33.75 1.22 -28.34
N SER A 466 -34.18 2.11 -27.45
CA SER A 466 -35.46 2.83 -27.56
C SER A 466 -35.48 3.82 -28.72
N GLN A 467 -34.37 4.54 -28.96
CA GLN A 467 -34.23 5.49 -30.09
C GLN A 467 -34.16 4.78 -31.45
N HIS A 468 -33.48 3.64 -31.55
CA HIS A 468 -33.50 2.80 -32.76
C HIS A 468 -34.85 2.09 -33.00
N GLY A 469 -35.67 1.91 -31.96
CA GLY A 469 -37.04 1.42 -32.07
C GLY A 469 -37.99 2.44 -32.71
N GLU A 470 -37.81 3.73 -32.43
CA GLU A 470 -38.61 4.83 -32.99
C GLU A 470 -38.18 5.20 -34.42
N GLU A 471 -36.87 5.17 -34.74
CA GLU A 471 -36.39 5.42 -36.12
C GLU A 471 -36.81 4.33 -37.12
N ARG A 472 -36.99 3.08 -36.67
CA ARG A 472 -37.55 2.01 -37.51
C ARG A 472 -39.04 2.17 -37.84
N GLN A 473 -39.78 3.01 -37.11
CA GLN A 473 -41.17 3.35 -37.45
C GLN A 473 -41.29 4.62 -38.32
N ALA A 474 -40.23 5.43 -38.42
CA ALA A 474 -40.20 6.64 -39.25
C ALA A 474 -39.51 6.43 -40.62
N GLY A 475 -38.86 5.29 -40.85
CA GLY A 475 -38.01 5.02 -42.02
C GLY A 475 -38.68 4.43 -43.27
N GLU A 476 -39.93 4.77 -43.57
CA GLU A 476 -40.57 4.52 -44.88
C GLU A 476 -40.77 5.82 -45.68
N ALA A 477 -39.77 6.71 -45.72
CA ALA A 477 -39.63 7.70 -46.80
C ALA A 477 -38.27 8.42 -46.70
N GLY A 478 -37.38 8.18 -47.67
CA GLY A 478 -36.31 9.12 -48.03
C GLY A 478 -34.89 8.59 -47.83
N GLU A 479 -34.16 8.51 -48.95
CA GLU A 479 -32.78 8.08 -49.09
C GLU A 479 -31.73 9.01 -48.46
N ALA A 480 -30.61 8.38 -48.10
CA ALA A 480 -29.22 8.87 -48.14
C ALA A 480 -28.74 9.84 -47.05
N GLY A 481 -27.81 9.33 -46.24
CA GLY A 481 -26.80 10.15 -45.54
C GLY A 481 -26.58 9.81 -44.07
N VAL A 482 -26.21 8.57 -43.73
CA VAL A 482 -25.72 8.23 -42.37
C VAL A 482 -24.31 8.81 -42.21
N GLY A 483 -24.24 10.11 -41.95
CA GLY A 483 -23.06 10.74 -41.37
C GLY A 483 -22.99 10.33 -39.91
N PHE A 484 -22.00 9.51 -39.55
CA PHE A 484 -21.59 9.32 -38.16
C PHE A 484 -21.13 10.68 -37.61
N SER A 485 -22.06 11.40 -36.97
CA SER A 485 -21.72 12.63 -36.25
C SER A 485 -20.91 12.25 -35.00
N PRO A 486 -19.88 13.03 -34.60
CA PRO A 486 -18.95 12.61 -33.57
C PRO A 486 -19.65 12.45 -32.23
N MET A 487 -19.43 11.29 -31.59
CA MET A 487 -19.87 10.85 -30.25
C MET A 487 -19.46 11.76 -29.07
N TYR A 488 -19.12 13.04 -29.29
CA TYR A 488 -18.39 13.87 -28.33
C TYR A 488 -19.15 15.08 -27.75
N SER A 489 -20.37 15.40 -28.19
CA SER A 489 -21.02 16.67 -27.79
C SER A 489 -21.87 16.64 -26.52
N ASP A 490 -22.28 15.47 -26.01
CA ASP A 490 -23.21 15.36 -24.87
C ASP A 490 -22.56 14.93 -23.54
N MET A 491 -21.23 14.90 -23.49
CA MET A 491 -20.47 14.67 -22.24
C MET A 491 -19.98 16.00 -21.62
N SER A 492 -20.72 17.10 -21.83
CA SER A 492 -20.47 18.38 -21.16
C SER A 492 -20.93 18.32 -19.70
N GLU A 493 -19.95 18.40 -18.79
CA GLU A 493 -20.02 19.06 -17.47
C GLU A 493 -21.00 18.52 -16.39
N GLY A 494 -21.59 17.35 -16.56
CA GLY A 494 -22.45 16.72 -15.53
C GLY A 494 -21.75 15.71 -14.62
N THR A 495 -21.11 16.18 -13.54
CA THR A 495 -20.81 15.44 -12.29
C THR A 495 -20.44 13.96 -12.45
N PHE A 496 -19.26 13.66 -12.99
CA PHE A 496 -18.60 12.40 -12.68
C PHE A 496 -17.81 12.62 -11.40
N PHE A 497 -18.18 11.89 -10.33
CA PHE A 497 -17.56 11.95 -9.01
C PHE A 497 -16.04 12.13 -9.12
N ASP A 498 -15.52 13.18 -8.51
CA ASP A 498 -14.11 13.52 -8.54
C ASP A 498 -13.34 12.51 -7.68
N LEU A 499 -12.88 11.40 -8.28
CA LEU A 499 -12.12 10.35 -7.58
C LEU A 499 -10.90 10.92 -6.84
N THR A 500 -10.38 12.06 -7.31
CA THR A 500 -9.31 12.82 -6.66
C THR A 500 -9.69 13.21 -5.24
N THR A 501 -10.91 13.72 -5.01
CA THR A 501 -11.41 14.11 -3.68
C THR A 501 -11.49 12.93 -2.71
N SER A 502 -11.81 11.72 -3.18
CA SER A 502 -11.84 10.51 -2.33
C SER A 502 -10.45 10.03 -1.91
N THR A 503 -9.42 10.33 -2.71
CA THR A 503 -8.03 9.92 -2.49
C THR A 503 -7.26 10.97 -1.69
N GLU A 504 -7.48 12.25 -1.97
CA GLU A 504 -7.02 13.36 -1.13
C GLU A 504 -7.64 13.26 0.27
N ALA A 505 -8.92 12.91 0.37
CA ALA A 505 -9.58 12.64 1.64
C ALA A 505 -8.95 11.48 2.44
N TRP A 506 -8.23 10.57 1.78
CA TRP A 506 -7.51 9.45 2.39
C TRP A 506 -6.10 9.81 2.86
N ASN A 507 -5.35 10.59 2.07
CA ASN A 507 -4.09 11.21 2.54
C ASN A 507 -4.37 12.21 3.67
N MET A 508 -5.58 12.75 3.68
CA MET A 508 -6.19 13.55 4.74
C MET A 508 -7.03 12.70 5.71
N TRP A 509 -6.81 11.40 5.86
CA TRP A 509 -7.36 10.60 6.98
C TRP A 509 -6.29 10.31 8.05
N PRO A 510 -6.55 10.49 9.37
CA PRO A 510 -7.84 10.75 10.05
C PRO A 510 -8.25 12.23 10.11
N TYR A 511 -7.83 13.05 9.14
CA TYR A 511 -7.95 14.50 9.14
C TYR A 511 -9.32 15.05 8.74
N LEU A 512 -10.23 14.20 8.26
CA LEU A 512 -11.63 14.53 7.98
C LEU A 512 -12.54 14.04 9.10
N GLY A 513 -13.32 14.96 9.67
CA GLY A 513 -14.35 14.66 10.65
C GLY A 513 -15.52 13.93 9.99
N GLY A 514 -15.48 12.60 9.97
CA GLY A 514 -16.59 11.77 9.50
C GLY A 514 -16.73 11.72 7.99
N PHE A 515 -16.63 10.53 7.38
CA PHE A 515 -17.40 10.27 6.17
C PHE A 515 -18.83 9.95 6.62
N ASP A 516 -19.62 10.99 6.89
CA ASP A 516 -21.07 10.85 6.76
C ASP A 516 -21.37 10.58 5.27
N PRO A 517 -22.47 9.87 4.93
CA PRO A 517 -22.92 9.82 3.54
C PRO A 517 -23.03 11.26 3.05
N LEU A 518 -22.22 11.60 2.03
CA LEU A 518 -22.02 12.97 1.56
C LEU A 518 -23.34 13.76 1.56
N PRO A 519 -23.39 14.94 2.18
CA PRO A 519 -24.55 15.80 2.11
C PRO A 519 -24.82 16.22 0.66
N ASN A 520 -26.08 16.59 0.42
CA ASN A 520 -26.67 16.99 -0.86
C ASN A 520 -25.66 17.76 -1.78
N PRO A 521 -25.54 17.43 -3.09
CA PRO A 521 -24.55 18.00 -4.02
C PRO A 521 -24.48 19.52 -4.15
N LEU A 522 -25.40 20.26 -3.54
CA LEU A 522 -25.47 21.71 -3.54
C LEU A 522 -24.57 22.38 -2.48
N GLU A 523 -24.07 21.65 -1.48
CA GLU A 523 -23.22 22.24 -0.42
C GLU A 523 -21.72 22.30 -0.79
N LEU A 524 -21.30 21.68 -1.89
CA LEU A 524 -19.90 21.70 -2.37
C LEU A 524 -19.48 23.03 -3.04
N TYR A 525 -20.43 23.91 -3.37
CA TYR A 525 -20.13 25.16 -4.10
C TYR A 525 -19.42 26.22 -3.26
N ASN A 526 -19.39 26.10 -1.92
CA ASN A 526 -18.88 27.15 -1.04
C ASN A 526 -17.42 26.97 -0.58
N TRP A 527 -16.71 25.92 -1.02
CA TRP A 527 -15.32 25.64 -0.61
C TRP A 527 -14.26 25.92 -1.69
N ILE A 528 -14.64 26.40 -2.87
CA ILE A 528 -13.72 26.58 -4.01
C ILE A 528 -13.05 27.95 -4.06
N GLU A 529 -13.49 28.95 -3.28
CA GLU A 529 -12.80 30.24 -3.21
C GLU A 529 -11.75 30.27 -2.09
N GLY A 530 -10.60 29.67 -2.39
CA GLY A 530 -9.31 30.07 -1.82
C GLY A 530 -8.62 29.01 -0.96
N GLN A 531 -7.72 28.25 -1.57
CA GLN A 531 -6.30 28.15 -1.15
C GLN A 531 -5.53 27.19 -2.06
N ASN A 532 -4.46 27.71 -2.68
CA ASN A 532 -3.33 26.94 -3.19
C ASN A 532 -2.71 26.12 -2.05
N THR A 533 -2.42 24.83 -2.28
CA THR A 533 -1.17 24.14 -1.91
C THR A 533 -1.24 22.63 -2.23
N ASP A 534 -0.24 22.18 -3.01
CA ASP A 534 0.38 20.84 -3.09
C ASP A 534 -0.49 19.58 -2.92
N VAL A 535 -0.82 18.97 -4.07
CA VAL A 535 -1.49 17.68 -4.22
C VAL A 535 -0.46 16.54 -4.24
N ASP A 536 -0.74 15.51 -3.44
CA ASP A 536 0.06 14.30 -3.22
C ASP A 536 -0.02 13.33 -4.44
N PRO A 537 1.10 12.87 -5.06
CA PRO A 537 1.11 12.31 -6.41
C PRO A 537 0.90 10.76 -6.50
N GLY A 538 0.22 10.16 -5.53
CA GLY A 538 0.08 8.69 -5.42
C GLY A 538 -1.03 8.02 -6.25
N SER A 539 -1.87 8.80 -6.94
CA SER A 539 -3.03 8.29 -7.68
C SER A 539 -2.89 8.54 -9.17
N ILE A 540 -2.44 7.54 -9.91
CA ILE A 540 -2.43 7.61 -11.37
C ILE A 540 -3.40 6.58 -11.94
N PRO A 541 -4.58 7.00 -12.43
CA PRO A 541 -5.50 6.11 -13.12
C PRO A 541 -4.90 5.65 -14.45
N PHE A 542 -4.65 4.35 -14.61
CA PHE A 542 -4.15 3.75 -15.85
C PHE A 542 -5.14 2.78 -16.50
N LEU A 543 -5.47 3.11 -17.76
CA LEU A 543 -5.80 2.26 -18.92
C LEU A 543 -6.74 1.07 -18.73
#